data_AF-A0A839DTL5-F1
#
_entry.id   AF-A0A839DTL5-F1
#
_cell.length_a   1.000
_cell.length_b   1.000
_cell.length_c   1.000
_cell.angle_alpha   90.00
_cell.angle_beta   90.00
_cell.angle_gamma   90.00
#
_symmetry.space_group_name_H-M   'P 1'
#
loop_
_entity.id
_entity.type
_entity.pdbx_description
1 polymer ?
#
loop_
_entity_poly.entity_id
_entity_poly.type
_entity_poly.pdbx_seq_one_letter_code
_entity_poly.pdbx_strand_id
1 'polypeptide(L)'
;MSTYVVFTPDDQYDRDHASDGESRYGAYLRRNLASFLDIDDWPTGDPLEFAAAAWRVAQSPVMSPAYVTAHPRVLSTSVGWDFEHCLAITVEVASGVPREVARGLRGSWTGWREGDPWFDEEANDRPVASSVLKFRVPMPEDGLPEPAYRAASEPDTEVAKEAVEIVCGRLNAALGGAFSRFDRKEVA
;
A
#
# COMPACT_ATOMS: atom_id res chain seq x y z
N MET A 1 20.44 -6.81 -9.10
CA MET A 1 19.62 -5.65 -9.55
C MET A 1 19.31 -4.84 -8.31
N SER A 2 19.49 -3.52 -8.31
CA SER A 2 19.09 -2.67 -7.18
C SER A 2 17.56 -2.70 -7.09
N THR A 3 17.00 -3.32 -6.06
CA THR A 3 15.56 -3.29 -5.80
C THR A 3 15.23 -1.89 -5.31
N TYR A 4 14.50 -1.14 -6.14
CA TYR A 4 13.98 0.15 -5.73
C TYR A 4 12.89 -0.08 -4.68
N VAL A 5 12.97 0.63 -3.56
CA VAL A 5 12.03 0.46 -2.43
C VAL A 5 10.87 1.42 -2.63
N VAL A 6 9.69 0.86 -2.89
CA VAL A 6 8.43 1.61 -3.07
C VAL A 6 7.60 1.59 -1.79
N PHE A 7 7.63 0.49 -1.04
CA PHE A 7 6.91 0.27 0.20
C PHE A 7 7.87 -0.22 1.29
N THR A 8 7.77 0.35 2.48
CA THR A 8 8.61 0.03 3.64
C THR A 8 7.75 -0.04 4.90
N PRO A 9 7.66 -1.20 5.58
CA PRO A 9 7.10 -1.26 6.94
C PRO A 9 7.93 -0.39 7.90
N ASP A 10 7.28 0.37 8.75
CA ASP A 10 7.94 1.25 9.72
C ASP A 10 7.81 0.71 11.15
N ASP A 11 8.50 -0.42 11.41
CA ASP A 11 8.53 -1.08 12.72
C ASP A 11 9.09 -0.22 13.85
N GLN A 12 9.96 0.74 13.51
CA GLN A 12 10.51 1.64 14.51
C GLN A 12 9.43 2.63 14.95
N TYR A 13 8.77 3.31 14.00
CA TYR A 13 7.68 4.22 14.33
C TYR A 13 6.50 3.50 14.99
N ASP A 14 6.18 2.29 14.53
CA ASP A 14 5.14 1.43 15.10
C ASP A 14 5.33 1.20 16.59
N ARG A 15 6.55 0.82 17.00
CA ARG A 15 6.89 0.56 18.41
C ARG A 15 6.99 1.84 19.22
N ASP A 16 7.67 2.85 18.70
CA ASP A 16 7.94 4.11 19.43
C ASP A 16 6.67 4.87 19.79
N HIS A 17 5.59 4.67 19.02
CA HIS A 17 4.32 5.36 19.22
C HIS A 17 3.19 4.42 19.72
N ALA A 18 3.51 3.17 20.09
CA ALA A 18 2.55 2.21 20.60
C ALA A 18 2.03 2.62 21.99
N SER A 19 0.73 2.90 22.09
CA SER A 19 0.10 3.23 23.38
C SER A 19 0.04 2.06 24.36
N ASP A 20 0.10 0.83 23.84
CA ASP A 20 0.16 -0.41 24.64
C ASP A 20 1.59 -0.89 24.90
N GLY A 21 2.61 -0.16 24.42
CA GLY A 21 4.02 -0.50 24.58
C GLY A 21 4.51 -1.66 23.71
N GLU A 22 3.65 -2.22 22.84
CA GLU A 22 4.01 -3.35 21.97
C GLU A 22 4.02 -2.94 20.49
N SER A 23 2.86 -2.57 19.93
CA SER A 23 2.72 -2.26 18.51
C SER A 23 1.43 -1.49 18.24
N ARG A 24 1.53 -0.31 17.59
CA ARG A 24 0.34 0.40 17.10
C ARG A 24 -0.43 -0.48 16.12
N TYR A 25 0.26 -1.07 15.16
CA TYR A 25 -0.30 -1.96 14.17
C TYR A 25 -1.02 -3.14 14.80
N GLY A 26 -0.42 -3.78 15.81
CA GLY A 26 -1.07 -4.80 16.64
C GLY A 26 -2.38 -4.34 17.28
N ALA A 27 -2.41 -3.12 17.82
CA ALA A 27 -3.64 -2.52 18.35
C ALA A 27 -4.70 -2.26 17.27
N TYR A 28 -4.30 -1.90 16.05
CA TYR A 28 -5.21 -1.77 14.92
C TYR A 28 -5.73 -3.12 14.42
N LEU A 29 -4.92 -4.17 14.40
CA LEU A 29 -5.36 -5.54 14.07
C LEU A 29 -6.48 -5.99 15.01
N ARG A 30 -6.28 -5.83 16.33
CA ARG A 30 -7.27 -6.12 17.38
C ARG A 30 -8.58 -5.34 17.25
N ARG A 31 -8.55 -4.14 16.64
CA ARG A 31 -9.75 -3.32 16.39
C ARG A 31 -10.47 -3.68 15.11
N ASN A 32 -9.85 -4.46 14.22
CA ASN A 32 -10.36 -4.79 12.89
C ASN A 32 -10.55 -6.31 12.70
N LEU A 33 -10.90 -7.04 13.78
CA LEU A 33 -11.04 -8.51 13.78
C LEU A 33 -11.95 -9.04 12.67
N ALA A 34 -13.05 -8.34 12.39
CA ALA A 34 -13.99 -8.72 11.34
C ALA A 34 -13.36 -8.81 9.94
N SER A 35 -12.22 -8.16 9.70
CA SER A 35 -11.48 -8.27 8.43
C SER A 35 -10.77 -9.62 8.27
N PHE A 36 -10.59 -10.36 9.37
CA PHE A 36 -9.89 -11.65 9.42
C PHE A 36 -10.85 -12.83 9.60
N LEU A 37 -12.16 -12.62 9.44
CA LEU A 37 -13.15 -13.68 9.52
C LEU A 37 -13.54 -14.14 8.12
N ASP A 38 -13.81 -15.45 7.99
CA ASP A 38 -14.40 -16.06 6.81
C ASP A 38 -15.93 -15.84 6.76
N ILE A 39 -16.59 -16.46 5.79
CA ILE A 39 -18.03 -16.32 5.57
C ILE A 39 -18.90 -16.85 6.73
N ASP A 40 -18.36 -17.75 7.54
CA ASP A 40 -19.03 -18.37 8.67
C ASP A 40 -18.66 -17.71 10.01
N ASP A 41 -18.08 -16.50 9.96
CA ASP A 41 -17.57 -15.71 11.09
C ASP A 41 -16.45 -16.41 11.90
N TRP A 42 -15.72 -17.35 11.29
CA TRP A 42 -14.54 -17.98 11.88
C TRP A 42 -13.25 -17.31 11.42
N PRO A 43 -12.16 -17.32 12.20
CA PRO A 43 -10.88 -16.81 11.75
C PRO A 43 -10.44 -17.49 10.45
N THR A 44 -10.13 -16.70 9.41
CA THR A 44 -9.77 -17.25 8.10
C THR A 44 -8.52 -18.12 8.20
N GLY A 45 -8.60 -19.30 7.58
CA GLY A 45 -7.48 -20.20 7.38
C GLY A 45 -6.74 -19.98 6.07
N ASP A 46 -7.21 -19.07 5.21
CA ASP A 46 -6.60 -18.78 3.91
C ASP A 46 -5.46 -17.74 4.07
N PRO A 47 -4.19 -18.08 3.73
CA PRO A 47 -3.07 -17.14 3.80
C PRO A 47 -3.28 -15.88 2.96
N LEU A 48 -3.97 -15.96 1.82
CA LEU A 48 -4.26 -14.80 0.96
C LEU A 48 -5.28 -13.86 1.59
N GLU A 49 -6.35 -14.39 2.19
CA GLU A 49 -7.33 -13.58 2.91
C GLU A 49 -6.71 -12.90 4.14
N PHE A 50 -5.89 -13.64 4.90
CA PHE A 50 -5.16 -13.09 6.03
C PHE A 50 -4.20 -11.98 5.62
N ALA A 51 -3.38 -12.19 4.58
CA ALA A 51 -2.46 -11.19 4.07
C ALA A 51 -3.19 -9.96 3.50
N ALA A 52 -4.33 -10.17 2.83
CA ALA A 52 -5.21 -9.10 2.36
C ALA A 52 -5.76 -8.24 3.50
N ALA A 53 -6.21 -8.87 4.59
CA ALA A 53 -6.72 -8.18 5.77
C ALA A 53 -5.60 -7.40 6.48
N ALA A 54 -4.45 -8.04 6.72
CA ALA A 54 -3.26 -7.42 7.28
C ALA A 54 -2.82 -6.20 6.45
N TRP A 55 -2.73 -6.35 5.14
CA TRP A 55 -2.39 -5.24 4.23
C TRP A 55 -3.39 -4.09 4.34
N ARG A 56 -4.71 -4.35 4.34
CA ARG A 56 -5.71 -3.27 4.47
C ARG A 56 -5.56 -2.50 5.78
N VAL A 57 -5.32 -3.19 6.89
CA VAL A 57 -5.15 -2.57 8.21
C VAL A 57 -3.87 -1.74 8.28
N ALA A 58 -2.81 -2.19 7.60
CA ALA A 58 -1.51 -1.51 7.58
C ALA A 58 -1.50 -0.15 6.84
N GLN A 59 -2.57 0.18 6.11
CA GLN A 59 -2.66 1.37 5.26
C GLN A 59 -3.63 2.42 5.81
N SER A 60 -3.46 3.67 5.38
CA SER A 60 -4.52 4.69 5.50
C SER A 60 -5.72 4.31 4.62
N PRO A 61 -6.97 4.62 5.02
CA PRO A 61 -7.35 5.37 6.22
C PRO A 61 -7.55 4.51 7.48
N VAL A 62 -7.32 3.19 7.41
CA VAL A 62 -7.56 2.29 8.55
C VAL A 62 -6.60 2.62 9.69
N MET A 63 -5.30 2.71 9.39
CA MET A 63 -4.28 3.13 10.34
C MET A 63 -3.64 4.45 9.87
N SER A 64 -3.67 5.47 10.73
CA SER A 64 -3.07 6.78 10.43
C SER A 64 -2.21 7.27 11.61
N PRO A 65 -0.93 7.63 11.39
CA PRO A 65 -0.12 7.31 10.21
C PRO A 65 -0.07 5.80 9.95
N ALA A 66 -0.02 5.41 8.68
CA ALA A 66 0.02 4.02 8.21
C ALA A 66 1.22 3.26 8.78
N TYR A 67 1.10 1.93 8.89
CA TYR A 67 2.22 1.06 9.27
C TYR A 67 3.25 0.93 8.14
N VAL A 68 2.78 0.93 6.89
CA VAL A 68 3.64 0.91 5.71
C VAL A 68 3.77 2.31 5.14
N THR A 69 5.00 2.79 5.06
CA THR A 69 5.35 4.01 4.33
C THR A 69 5.49 3.68 2.85
N ALA A 70 4.87 4.47 1.99
CA ALA A 70 4.93 4.33 0.53
C ALA A 70 5.70 5.48 -0.12
N HIS A 71 6.24 5.24 -1.30
CA HIS A 71 6.88 6.26 -2.12
C HIS A 71 5.89 7.41 -2.43
N PRO A 72 6.36 8.67 -2.51
CA PRO A 72 5.51 9.84 -2.76
C PRO A 72 4.59 9.87 -3.98
N ARG A 73 4.81 8.95 -4.91
CA ARG A 73 3.98 8.81 -6.11
C ARG A 73 2.82 7.85 -5.90
N VAL A 74 2.86 7.01 -4.87
CA VAL A 74 1.77 6.08 -4.57
C VAL A 74 0.62 6.89 -4.00
N LEU A 75 -0.49 6.95 -4.73
CA LEU A 75 -1.70 7.66 -4.34
C LEU A 75 -2.61 6.78 -3.51
N SER A 76 -2.75 5.52 -3.91
CA SER A 76 -3.59 4.55 -3.21
C SER A 76 -3.14 3.13 -3.47
N THR A 77 -3.51 2.23 -2.56
CA THR A 77 -3.49 0.79 -2.81
C THR A 77 -4.84 0.18 -2.47
N SER A 78 -5.26 -0.82 -3.23
CA SER A 78 -6.51 -1.54 -2.97
C SER A 78 -6.34 -3.02 -3.25
N VAL A 79 -6.92 -3.83 -2.36
CA VAL A 79 -6.97 -5.28 -2.50
C VAL A 79 -8.18 -5.64 -3.35
N GLY A 80 -7.99 -6.48 -4.37
CA GLY A 80 -9.07 -6.98 -5.21
C GLY A 80 -8.89 -8.46 -5.56
N TRP A 81 -10.01 -9.15 -5.70
CA TRP A 81 -10.11 -10.53 -6.17
C TRP A 81 -10.73 -10.52 -7.56
N ASP A 82 -10.34 -11.45 -8.43
CA ASP A 82 -11.08 -11.70 -9.67
C ASP A 82 -12.07 -12.86 -9.51
N PHE A 83 -12.72 -13.23 -10.62
CA PHE A 83 -13.71 -14.32 -10.65
C PHE A 83 -13.10 -15.70 -10.41
N GLU A 84 -11.79 -15.86 -10.57
CA GLU A 84 -11.06 -17.09 -10.32
C GLU A 84 -10.47 -17.12 -8.90
N HIS A 85 -10.87 -16.18 -8.04
CA HIS A 85 -10.34 -16.00 -6.68
C HIS A 85 -8.83 -15.76 -6.63
N CYS A 86 -8.25 -15.14 -7.67
CA CYS A 86 -6.87 -14.69 -7.62
C CYS A 86 -6.78 -13.32 -6.93
N LEU A 87 -6.01 -13.25 -5.85
CA LEU A 87 -5.73 -12.00 -5.15
C LEU A 87 -4.79 -11.11 -5.97
N ALA A 88 -5.08 -9.82 -6.03
CA ALA A 88 -4.15 -8.82 -6.52
C ALA A 88 -4.21 -7.53 -5.70
N ILE A 89 -3.07 -6.86 -5.58
CA ILE A 89 -3.00 -5.51 -5.05
C ILE A 89 -2.88 -4.55 -6.22
N THR A 90 -3.85 -3.66 -6.30
CA THR A 90 -3.85 -2.54 -7.22
C THR A 90 -3.11 -1.38 -6.57
N VAL A 91 -2.16 -0.79 -7.29
CA VAL A 91 -1.38 0.38 -6.88
C VAL A 91 -1.61 1.49 -7.90
N GLU A 92 -2.15 2.61 -7.43
CA GLU A 92 -2.33 3.81 -8.24
C GLU A 92 -1.17 4.76 -8.00
N VAL A 93 -0.49 5.13 -9.08
CA VAL A 93 0.76 5.86 -9.05
C VAL A 93 0.62 7.13 -9.87
N ALA A 94 0.86 8.27 -9.25
CA ALA A 94 0.95 9.55 -9.93
C ALA A 94 2.11 9.52 -10.94
N SER A 95 1.83 9.99 -12.14
CA SER A 95 2.75 10.07 -13.26
C SER A 95 2.63 11.40 -13.98
N GLY A 96 3.66 11.75 -14.75
CA GLY A 96 3.60 12.94 -15.60
C GLY A 96 2.52 12.80 -16.66
N VAL A 97 1.75 13.88 -16.88
CA VAL A 97 0.75 13.94 -17.95
C VAL A 97 1.42 13.63 -19.31
N PRO A 98 0.88 12.70 -20.11
CA PRO A 98 1.43 12.38 -21.43
C PRO A 98 1.60 13.63 -22.29
N ARG A 99 2.71 13.73 -23.03
CA ARG A 99 3.09 14.95 -23.77
C ARG A 99 2.01 15.38 -24.77
N GLU A 100 1.33 14.41 -25.36
CA GLU A 100 0.24 14.60 -26.32
C GLU A 100 -0.94 15.33 -25.67
N VAL A 101 -1.26 14.98 -24.42
CA VAL A 101 -2.29 15.63 -23.62
C VAL A 101 -1.81 16.99 -23.12
N ALA A 102 -0.58 17.06 -22.60
CA ALA A 102 0.01 18.29 -22.06
C ALA A 102 0.06 19.43 -23.09
N ARG A 103 0.28 19.13 -24.38
CA ARG A 103 0.26 20.12 -25.47
C ARG A 103 -1.11 20.78 -25.68
N GLY A 104 -2.19 20.10 -25.31
CA GLY A 104 -3.56 20.61 -25.41
C GLY A 104 -3.98 21.48 -24.23
N LEU A 105 -3.27 21.39 -23.10
CA LEU A 105 -3.55 22.16 -21.90
C LEU A 105 -3.11 23.62 -22.11
N ARG A 106 -4.07 24.54 -22.18
CA ARG A 106 -3.83 25.99 -22.25
C ARG A 106 -3.92 26.61 -20.86
N GLY A 107 -3.11 27.62 -20.59
CA GLY A 107 -3.08 28.30 -19.28
C GLY A 107 -2.12 27.62 -18.29
N SER A 108 -2.22 27.99 -17.01
CA SER A 108 -1.28 27.55 -15.97
C SER A 108 -1.80 26.31 -15.24
N TRP A 109 -1.68 25.14 -15.88
CA TRP A 109 -1.98 23.85 -15.24
C TRP A 109 -0.81 23.41 -14.37
N THR A 110 -1.12 22.93 -13.16
CA THR A 110 -0.12 22.26 -12.31
C THR A 110 -0.34 20.74 -12.39
N GLY A 111 0.72 19.96 -12.25
CA GLY A 111 0.63 18.49 -12.20
C GLY A 111 1.52 17.96 -11.10
N TRP A 112 1.66 16.64 -11.04
CA TRP A 112 2.53 15.99 -10.05
C TRP A 112 3.94 16.58 -10.10
N ARG A 113 4.46 16.96 -8.93
CA ARG A 113 5.81 17.51 -8.72
C ARG A 113 6.42 16.89 -7.48
N GLU A 114 7.71 16.59 -7.55
CA GLU A 114 8.51 16.27 -6.38
C GLU A 114 8.79 17.57 -5.61
N GLY A 115 8.47 17.63 -4.31
CA GLY A 115 8.72 18.80 -3.46
C GLY A 115 7.83 18.87 -2.22
N ASP A 116 8.17 19.83 -1.34
CA ASP A 116 7.42 20.19 -0.13
C ASP A 116 6.61 21.49 -0.38
N PRO A 117 5.28 21.51 -0.13
CA PRO A 117 4.46 20.35 0.23
C PRO A 117 4.30 19.42 -0.97
N TRP A 118 4.20 18.13 -0.65
CA TRP A 118 3.75 17.07 -1.55
C TRP A 118 2.64 17.64 -2.41
N PHE A 119 2.73 17.51 -3.74
CA PHE A 119 1.72 18.11 -4.60
C PHE A 119 0.34 17.57 -4.22
N ASP A 120 -0.44 18.41 -3.54
CA ASP A 120 -1.80 18.12 -3.14
C ASP A 120 -2.68 18.27 -4.38
N GLU A 121 -3.07 17.14 -4.97
CA GLU A 121 -4.00 17.12 -6.11
C GLU A 121 -5.34 17.76 -5.73
N GLU A 122 -5.64 17.95 -4.44
CA GLU A 122 -6.85 18.60 -3.93
C GLU A 122 -6.75 20.14 -3.83
N ALA A 123 -5.61 20.73 -4.22
CA ALA A 123 -5.48 22.18 -4.28
C ALA A 123 -6.43 22.79 -5.32
N ASN A 124 -7.56 23.32 -4.85
CA ASN A 124 -8.61 23.92 -5.69
C ASN A 124 -8.32 25.38 -6.09
N ASP A 125 -7.16 25.94 -5.74
CA ASP A 125 -6.76 27.32 -6.04
C ASP A 125 -6.25 27.49 -7.49
N ARG A 126 -6.02 26.39 -8.20
CA ARG A 126 -5.50 26.34 -9.57
C ARG A 126 -6.00 25.09 -10.32
N PRO A 127 -6.08 25.12 -11.66
CA PRO A 127 -6.38 23.93 -12.43
C PRO A 127 -5.22 22.90 -12.33
N VAL A 128 -5.58 21.65 -12.07
CA VAL A 128 -4.65 20.53 -11.92
C VAL A 128 -4.87 19.50 -13.03
N ALA A 129 -3.78 19.04 -13.64
CA ALA A 129 -3.78 17.90 -14.54
C ALA A 129 -2.81 16.85 -14.00
N SER A 130 -3.36 15.73 -13.54
CA SER A 130 -2.59 14.55 -13.14
C SER A 130 -2.85 13.39 -14.10
N SER A 131 -1.90 12.44 -14.15
CA SER A 131 -2.08 11.17 -14.85
C SER A 131 -1.77 10.05 -13.86
N VAL A 132 -2.70 9.12 -13.72
CA VAL A 132 -2.57 7.99 -12.80
C VAL A 132 -2.26 6.72 -13.58
N LEU A 133 -1.15 6.07 -13.26
CA LEU A 133 -0.84 4.72 -13.72
C LEU A 133 -1.40 3.73 -12.72
N LYS A 134 -2.11 2.72 -13.23
CA LYS A 134 -2.68 1.65 -12.43
C LYS A 134 -1.90 0.36 -12.65
N PHE A 135 -1.22 -0.10 -11.61
CA PHE A 135 -0.56 -1.40 -11.61
C PHE A 135 -1.41 -2.38 -10.83
N ARG A 136 -1.66 -3.56 -11.39
CA ARG A 136 -2.32 -4.66 -10.68
C ARG A 136 -1.31 -5.78 -10.53
N VAL A 137 -0.86 -6.02 -9.30
CA VAL A 137 0.18 -7.00 -8.98
C VAL A 137 -0.50 -8.23 -8.36
N PRO A 138 -0.49 -9.38 -9.04
CA PRO A 138 -1.00 -10.63 -8.47
C PRO A 138 -0.24 -11.00 -7.19
N MET A 139 -0.97 -11.51 -6.20
CA MET A 139 -0.43 -12.01 -4.94
C MET A 139 -0.62 -13.52 -4.91
N PRO A 140 0.41 -14.31 -5.26
CA PRO A 140 0.34 -15.76 -5.12
C PRO A 140 0.39 -16.17 -3.64
N GLU A 141 -0.12 -17.35 -3.32
CA GLU A 141 -0.06 -17.87 -1.95
C GLU A 141 1.39 -18.19 -1.51
N ASP A 142 2.29 -18.46 -2.45
CA ASP A 142 3.61 -19.05 -2.18
C ASP A 142 4.47 -18.25 -1.19
N GLY A 143 4.79 -18.86 -0.06
CA GLY A 143 5.64 -18.24 0.96
C GLY A 143 4.96 -17.15 1.79
N LEU A 144 3.64 -16.95 1.68
CA LEU A 144 2.88 -16.26 2.73
C LEU A 144 2.86 -17.11 4.01
N PRO A 145 2.85 -16.50 5.20
CA PRO A 145 2.79 -17.26 6.44
C PRO A 145 1.42 -17.89 6.62
N GLU A 146 1.38 -19.03 7.31
CA GLU A 146 0.12 -19.63 7.75
C GLU A 146 -0.59 -18.66 8.73
N PRO A 147 -1.91 -18.41 8.56
CA PRO A 147 -2.67 -17.56 9.47
C PRO A 147 -2.55 -18.04 10.92
N ALA A 148 -2.19 -17.13 11.81
CA ALA A 148 -2.05 -17.41 13.24
C ALA A 148 -2.87 -16.43 14.06
N TYR A 149 -3.46 -16.95 15.14
CA TYR A 149 -4.33 -16.20 16.04
C TYR A 149 -3.97 -16.49 17.49
N ARG A 150 -4.12 -15.48 18.34
CA ARG A 150 -4.00 -15.55 19.80
C ARG A 150 -5.37 -15.87 20.42
N ALA A 151 -5.44 -15.77 21.74
CA ALA A 151 -6.69 -15.93 22.47
C ALA A 151 -7.79 -15.00 21.91
N ALA A 152 -9.03 -15.46 21.95
CA ALA A 152 -10.20 -14.74 21.43
C ALA A 152 -10.12 -14.37 19.92
N SER A 153 -9.42 -15.20 19.13
CA SER A 153 -9.36 -15.05 17.66
C SER A 153 -8.68 -13.76 17.19
N GLU A 154 -7.81 -13.17 18.01
CA GLU A 154 -7.04 -11.99 17.63
C GLU A 154 -5.90 -12.38 16.68
N PRO A 155 -5.73 -11.75 15.51
CA PRO A 155 -4.60 -12.03 14.62
C PRO A 155 -3.27 -11.86 15.35
N ASP A 156 -2.35 -12.82 15.20
CA ASP A 156 -1.01 -12.66 15.75
C ASP A 156 -0.29 -11.50 15.04
N THR A 157 0.22 -10.56 15.82
CA THR A 157 0.82 -9.33 15.29
C THR A 157 2.09 -9.61 14.49
N GLU A 158 2.93 -10.56 14.92
CA GLU A 158 4.18 -10.83 14.22
C GLU A 158 3.91 -11.54 12.89
N VAL A 159 2.96 -12.48 12.86
CA VAL A 159 2.53 -13.14 11.62
C VAL A 159 1.88 -12.16 10.64
N ALA A 160 1.09 -11.20 11.15
CA ALA A 160 0.53 -10.14 10.32
C ALA A 160 1.60 -9.18 9.79
N LYS A 161 2.66 -8.89 10.55
CA LYS A 161 3.81 -8.11 10.08
C LYS A 161 4.59 -8.84 9.01
N GLU A 162 4.87 -10.12 9.20
CA GLU A 162 5.52 -10.99 8.21
C GLU A 162 4.74 -11.01 6.88
N ALA A 163 3.41 -11.19 6.94
CA ALA A 163 2.56 -11.13 5.76
C ALA A 163 2.69 -9.77 5.02
N VAL A 164 2.69 -8.66 5.77
CA VAL A 164 2.86 -7.31 5.19
C VAL A 164 4.25 -7.10 4.60
N GLU A 165 5.30 -7.62 5.23
CA GLU A 165 6.67 -7.58 4.71
C GLU A 165 6.78 -8.31 3.37
N ILE A 166 6.21 -9.51 3.27
CA ILE A 166 6.19 -10.30 2.02
C ILE A 166 5.43 -9.56 0.93
N VAL A 167 4.27 -8.97 1.27
CA VAL A 167 3.50 -8.14 0.35
C VAL A 167 4.33 -6.93 -0.13
N CYS A 168 5.00 -6.22 0.77
CA CYS A 168 5.90 -5.11 0.42
C CYS A 168 7.02 -5.59 -0.52
N GLY A 169 7.65 -6.72 -0.21
CA GLY A 169 8.71 -7.32 -1.03
C GLY A 169 8.25 -7.61 -2.46
N ARG A 170 7.06 -8.19 -2.61
CA ARG A 170 6.47 -8.50 -3.93
C ARG A 170 6.11 -7.24 -4.72
N LEU A 171 5.51 -6.24 -4.06
CA LEU A 171 5.21 -4.96 -4.68
C LEU A 171 6.49 -4.23 -5.11
N ASN A 172 7.52 -4.21 -4.27
CA ASN A 172 8.82 -3.62 -4.57
C ASN A 172 9.50 -4.32 -5.76
N ALA A 173 9.45 -5.65 -5.80
CA ALA A 173 9.99 -6.42 -6.92
C ALA A 173 9.26 -6.11 -8.24
N ALA A 174 7.92 -6.04 -8.21
CA ALA A 174 7.11 -5.77 -9.39
C ALA A 174 7.26 -4.33 -9.90
N LEU A 175 7.33 -3.35 -8.99
CA LEU A 175 7.26 -1.93 -9.31
C LEU A 175 8.63 -1.26 -9.41
N GLY A 176 9.69 -1.85 -8.86
CA GLY A 176 10.98 -1.18 -8.77
C GLY A 176 11.58 -0.79 -10.13
N GLY A 177 11.29 -1.55 -11.18
CA GLY A 177 11.66 -1.20 -12.56
C GLY A 177 10.93 0.04 -13.10
N ALA A 178 9.68 0.29 -12.69
CA ALA A 178 8.93 1.48 -13.06
C ALA A 178 9.41 2.70 -12.27
N PHE A 179 9.55 2.56 -10.95
CA PHE A 179 9.97 3.66 -10.08
C PHE A 179 11.40 4.12 -10.36
N SER A 180 12.35 3.20 -10.61
CA SER A 180 13.71 3.58 -11.05
C SER A 180 13.76 4.36 -12.38
N ARG A 181 12.68 4.38 -13.18
CA ARG A 181 12.57 5.19 -14.40
C ARG A 181 11.90 6.53 -14.14
N PHE A 182 11.09 6.67 -13.10
CA PHE A 182 10.50 7.95 -12.72
C PHE A 182 11.61 8.88 -12.23
N ASP A 183 12.45 8.43 -11.29
CA ASP A 183 13.58 9.22 -10.75
C ASP A 183 14.56 9.67 -11.84
N ARG A 184 14.85 8.81 -12.83
CA ARG A 184 15.79 9.14 -13.92
C ARG A 184 15.27 10.22 -14.87
N LYS A 185 13.95 10.38 -14.99
CA LYS A 185 13.36 11.38 -15.88
C LYS A 185 13.23 12.77 -15.24
N GLU A 186 13.54 12.88 -13.96
CA GLU A 186 13.45 14.13 -13.19
C GLU A 186 14.77 14.92 -13.16
N VAL A 187 15.87 14.31 -13.62
CA VAL A 187 17.19 14.97 -13.74
C VAL A 187 17.38 15.64 -15.13
N ALA A 188 16.30 16.00 -15.83
CA ALA A 188 16.36 16.58 -17.18
C ALA A 188 15.57 17.89 -17.31
#